data_AF-A0A1Y2F9F9-F1
#
_entry.id   AF-A0A1Y2F9F9-F1
#
_cell.length_a   1.000
_cell.length_b   1.000
_cell.length_c   1.000
_cell.angle_alpha   90.00
_cell.angle_beta   90.00
_cell.angle_gamma   90.00
#
_symmetry.space_group_name_H-M   'P 1'
#
loop_
_entity.id
_entity.type
_entity.pdbx_description
1 polymer ?
#
loop_
_entity_poly.entity_id
_entity_poly.type
_entity_poly.pdbx_seq_one_letter_code
_entity_poly.pdbx_strand_id
1 'polypeptide(L)'
;MPDLALVTGSLAKSADGASASSAKLEKHTGWLKCSAEPQDSHYIIRSRSNPDGKYFDMDFGFDAEGRKVRSTNGNILPDPMHPNRYFMVAHHTGYMNGSVFREVYCEAEFKGHDLVCIAEAKALSVGPTDSNKCKSYGWMNYYKGPHDARVSWSPTTPYIVYGTQSQFCCFGQYIHDLRALMPIREAEPQLLEDFAIATELQRPAPWGEFEKNWFLFYVDDQKFVHHDVYPKRSFAKLEADGSVGEQLSGDLRDEACISKLMPELVQSPGSPEHASIHQSTNSLSVTLCNRGECTPSKDNTVILTIFQLKELRYYHPTYEPYVMLIQQQAPYRIHGIAKLPFWVHGRGREPFPEWKGEDPSEFTQMFYIVSVSWKSRTQRYQGFLDDELFVSFGIEDNYTASIDVRAHDLVQCIGLCSDISVGQADETLAQTTPLPVLEPIV
;
A
#
# COMPACT_ATOMS: atom_id res chain seq x y z
N MET A 1 -53.50 -16.99 -63.73
CA MET A 1 -54.55 -17.76 -63.02
C MET A 1 -53.87 -18.56 -61.93
N PRO A 2 -54.42 -18.56 -60.70
CA PRO A 2 -53.91 -17.76 -59.57
C PRO A 2 -53.31 -18.68 -58.47
N ASP A 3 -52.76 -18.25 -57.32
CA ASP A 3 -53.12 -17.15 -56.42
C ASP A 3 -51.96 -16.74 -55.50
N LEU A 4 -51.96 -15.46 -55.09
CA LEU A 4 -51.18 -14.89 -54.01
C LEU A 4 -51.78 -15.31 -52.65
N ALA A 5 -50.93 -15.67 -51.69
CA ALA A 5 -51.28 -15.61 -50.28
C ALA A 5 -50.18 -14.88 -49.50
N LEU A 6 -50.53 -13.69 -48.98
CA LEU A 6 -49.79 -12.98 -47.95
C LEU A 6 -49.83 -13.82 -46.65
N VAL A 7 -48.67 -14.05 -46.03
CA VAL A 7 -48.58 -14.42 -44.62
C VAL A 7 -47.81 -13.34 -43.88
N THR A 8 -48.56 -12.54 -43.13
CA THR A 8 -48.05 -11.61 -42.12
C THR A 8 -47.67 -12.41 -40.87
N GLY A 9 -46.37 -12.58 -40.63
CA GLY A 9 -45.81 -13.20 -39.43
C GLY A 9 -45.21 -12.15 -38.50
N SER A 10 -45.83 -12.00 -37.33
CA SER A 10 -45.52 -11.06 -36.25
C SER A 10 -44.09 -11.21 -35.69
N LEU A 11 -43.42 -10.07 -35.47
CA LEU A 11 -42.19 -9.93 -34.68
C LEU A 11 -42.49 -10.19 -33.19
N ALA A 12 -42.32 -11.43 -32.75
CA ALA A 12 -42.18 -11.73 -31.33
C ALA A 12 -40.73 -11.46 -30.91
N LYS A 13 -40.50 -10.31 -30.26
CA LYS A 13 -39.27 -10.04 -29.49
C LYS A 13 -39.16 -11.09 -28.38
N SER A 14 -38.18 -11.99 -28.44
CA SER A 14 -37.83 -12.82 -27.28
C SER A 14 -37.14 -11.94 -26.25
N ALA A 15 -37.86 -11.63 -25.17
CA ALA A 15 -37.39 -10.83 -24.05
C ALA A 15 -36.75 -11.67 -22.91
N ASP A 16 -36.22 -12.86 -23.22
CA ASP A 16 -35.69 -13.80 -22.21
C ASP A 16 -34.15 -13.81 -22.09
N GLY A 17 -33.45 -12.90 -22.78
CA GLY A 17 -31.98 -12.80 -22.72
C GLY A 17 -31.42 -11.85 -21.64
N ALA A 18 -32.24 -11.00 -21.04
CA ALA A 18 -31.75 -9.91 -20.18
C ALA A 18 -31.56 -10.33 -18.70
N SER A 19 -32.43 -11.17 -18.13
CA SER A 19 -32.41 -11.47 -16.69
C SER A 19 -31.32 -12.47 -16.27
N ALA A 20 -30.88 -13.36 -17.16
CA ALA A 20 -29.77 -14.27 -16.88
C ALA A 20 -28.40 -13.58 -16.92
N SER A 21 -28.27 -12.46 -17.67
CA SER A 21 -27.03 -11.67 -17.72
C SER A 21 -26.91 -10.72 -16.53
N SER A 22 -28.02 -10.13 -16.06
CA SER A 22 -28.02 -9.26 -14.88
C SER A 22 -27.75 -10.05 -13.59
N ALA A 23 -28.31 -11.25 -13.45
CA ALA A 23 -28.05 -12.12 -12.30
C ALA A 23 -26.62 -12.69 -12.26
N LYS A 24 -25.96 -12.85 -13.42
CA LYS A 24 -24.53 -13.19 -13.49
C LYS A 24 -23.63 -11.98 -13.21
N LEU A 25 -24.02 -10.79 -13.64
CA LEU A 25 -23.27 -9.56 -13.41
C LEU A 25 -23.35 -9.11 -11.94
N GLU A 26 -24.53 -9.20 -11.31
CA GLU A 26 -24.72 -8.93 -9.86
C GLU A 26 -23.94 -9.91 -8.97
N LYS A 27 -23.73 -11.15 -9.42
CA LYS A 27 -22.96 -12.16 -8.68
C LYS A 27 -21.45 -11.82 -8.60
N HIS A 28 -20.96 -10.99 -9.51
CA HIS A 28 -19.54 -10.63 -9.61
C HIS A 28 -19.23 -9.19 -9.21
N THR A 29 -20.22 -8.39 -8.79
CA THR A 29 -20.05 -6.99 -8.35
C THR A 29 -20.42 -6.77 -6.89
N GLY A 30 -20.82 -7.82 -6.16
CA GLY A 30 -21.20 -7.72 -4.74
C GLY A 30 -20.10 -7.16 -3.82
N TRP A 31 -18.85 -7.21 -4.25
CA TRP A 31 -17.70 -6.61 -3.57
C TRP A 31 -17.66 -5.08 -3.69
N LEU A 32 -18.37 -4.46 -4.64
CA LEU A 32 -18.48 -3.00 -4.74
C LEU A 32 -19.34 -2.38 -3.64
N LYS A 33 -19.99 -3.20 -2.80
CA LYS A 33 -20.81 -2.70 -1.69
C LYS A 33 -19.94 -1.88 -0.74
N CYS A 34 -20.51 -0.80 -0.26
CA CYS A 34 -19.92 0.07 0.74
C CYS A 34 -20.69 -0.16 2.04
N SER A 35 -19.99 -0.53 3.12
CA SER A 35 -20.62 -0.68 4.43
C SER A 35 -20.88 0.66 5.13
N ALA A 36 -20.31 1.75 4.62
CA ALA A 36 -20.49 3.10 5.13
C ALA A 36 -21.85 3.68 4.69
N GLU A 37 -22.49 4.39 5.61
CA GLU A 37 -23.70 5.16 5.32
C GLU A 37 -23.34 6.46 4.57
N PRO A 38 -24.29 7.12 3.87
CA PRO A 38 -23.98 8.31 3.06
C PRO A 38 -23.34 9.48 3.80
N GLN A 39 -23.54 9.58 5.12
CA GLN A 39 -22.98 10.61 5.99
C GLN A 39 -21.62 10.24 6.60
N ASP A 40 -21.19 8.99 6.45
CA ASP A 40 -19.95 8.53 7.05
C ASP A 40 -18.75 9.07 6.26
N SER A 41 -17.74 9.54 6.98
CA SER A 41 -16.47 9.97 6.38
C SER A 41 -15.52 8.81 6.08
N HIS A 42 -15.78 7.62 6.63
CA HIS A 42 -14.94 6.43 6.52
C HIS A 42 -15.79 5.15 6.51
N TYR A 43 -15.28 4.09 5.89
CA TYR A 43 -15.74 2.73 6.22
C TYR A 43 -14.79 2.08 7.23
N ILE A 44 -15.32 1.27 8.16
CA ILE A 44 -14.53 0.74 9.27
C ILE A 44 -14.07 -0.68 8.96
N ILE A 45 -12.77 -0.94 9.12
CA ILE A 45 -12.21 -2.30 9.11
C ILE A 45 -11.95 -2.80 10.53
N ARG A 46 -12.16 -4.10 10.76
CA ARG A 46 -12.10 -4.72 12.10
C ARG A 46 -11.25 -5.99 12.06
N SER A 47 -10.45 -6.18 13.10
CA SER A 47 -9.62 -7.37 13.25
C SER A 47 -10.47 -8.62 13.30
N ARG A 48 -9.94 -9.68 12.71
CA ARG A 48 -10.50 -11.03 12.72
C ARG A 48 -9.97 -11.85 13.90
N SER A 49 -8.76 -11.55 14.38
CA SER A 49 -8.12 -12.25 15.50
C SER A 49 -8.44 -11.66 16.87
N ASN A 50 -8.81 -10.38 16.94
CA ASN A 50 -9.12 -9.70 18.20
C ASN A 50 -10.65 -9.68 18.46
N PRO A 51 -11.14 -10.19 19.61
CA PRO A 51 -12.57 -10.24 19.92
C PRO A 51 -13.27 -8.87 19.96
N ASP A 52 -12.56 -7.78 20.29
CA ASP A 52 -13.12 -6.42 20.25
C ASP A 52 -13.03 -5.78 18.85
N GLY A 53 -12.45 -6.50 17.89
CA GLY A 53 -12.24 -6.08 16.52
C GLY A 53 -11.18 -5.01 16.34
N LYS A 54 -10.40 -4.66 17.38
CA LYS A 54 -9.29 -3.71 17.26
C LYS A 54 -8.06 -4.37 16.69
N TYR A 55 -7.14 -3.54 16.18
CA TYR A 55 -5.79 -3.99 15.83
C TYR A 55 -5.05 -4.63 17.03
N PHE A 56 -3.91 -5.25 16.74
CA PHE A 56 -3.02 -5.85 17.72
C PHE A 56 -1.61 -5.26 17.64
N ASP A 57 -0.90 -5.28 18.76
CA ASP A 57 0.45 -4.74 18.83
C ASP A 57 1.48 -5.71 18.20
N MET A 58 2.54 -5.14 17.64
CA MET A 58 3.72 -5.87 17.16
C MET A 58 4.86 -5.68 18.15
N ASP A 59 5.07 -6.66 19.03
CA ASP A 59 6.03 -6.57 20.12
C ASP A 59 7.40 -7.16 19.74
N PHE A 60 8.38 -6.28 19.55
CA PHE A 60 9.77 -6.65 19.24
C PHE A 60 10.59 -7.14 20.44
N GLY A 61 9.98 -7.22 21.63
CA GLY A 61 10.60 -7.71 22.84
C GLY A 61 11.67 -6.76 23.39
N PHE A 62 12.73 -7.37 23.94
CA PHE A 62 13.86 -6.67 24.53
C PHE A 62 15.15 -7.04 23.79
N ASP A 63 16.10 -6.11 23.69
CA ASP A 63 17.43 -6.36 23.14
C ASP A 63 18.32 -7.14 24.13
N ALA A 64 19.54 -7.50 23.70
CA ALA A 64 20.53 -8.19 24.54
C ALA A 64 20.86 -7.46 25.86
N GLU A 65 20.66 -6.14 25.93
CA GLU A 65 20.87 -5.34 27.13
C GLU A 65 19.60 -5.21 28.00
N GLY A 66 18.50 -5.88 27.63
CA GLY A 66 17.25 -5.88 28.38
C GLY A 66 16.42 -4.60 28.19
N ARG A 67 16.67 -3.81 27.15
CA ARG A 67 15.91 -2.59 26.83
C ARG A 67 14.81 -2.93 25.84
N LYS A 68 13.64 -2.30 26.00
CA LYS A 68 12.51 -2.48 25.07
C LYS A 68 12.94 -2.05 23.68
N VAL A 69 12.82 -2.93 22.70
CA VAL A 69 13.09 -2.60 21.29
C VAL A 69 11.95 -1.70 20.82
N ARG A 70 12.27 -0.44 20.52
CA ARG A 70 11.30 0.51 19.97
C ARG A 70 11.36 0.44 18.45
N SER A 71 10.19 0.22 17.85
CA SER A 71 10.10 0.05 16.41
C SER A 71 8.84 0.70 15.84
N THR A 72 8.95 1.25 14.63
CA THR A 72 7.86 1.83 13.84
C THR A 72 7.79 1.16 12.48
N ASN A 73 6.72 1.42 11.72
CA ASN A 73 6.62 1.02 10.31
C ASN A 73 6.83 -0.49 10.09
N GLY A 74 6.08 -1.29 10.86
CA GLY A 74 6.16 -2.74 10.87
C GLY A 74 5.64 -3.42 9.61
N ASN A 75 6.17 -4.60 9.39
CA ASN A 75 5.83 -5.52 8.31
C ASN A 75 5.70 -6.93 8.88
N ILE A 76 4.77 -7.71 8.32
CA ILE A 76 4.56 -9.10 8.69
C ILE A 76 4.65 -9.98 7.44
N LEU A 77 5.43 -11.05 7.49
CA LEU A 77 5.38 -12.12 6.50
C LEU A 77 5.04 -13.45 7.19
N PRO A 78 4.15 -14.28 6.65
CA PRO A 78 3.96 -15.63 7.18
C PRO A 78 5.21 -16.48 6.93
N ASP A 79 5.58 -17.29 7.93
CA ASP A 79 6.67 -18.27 7.80
C ASP A 79 6.21 -19.42 6.89
N PRO A 80 6.86 -19.66 5.73
CA PRO A 80 6.47 -20.74 4.82
C PRO A 80 6.52 -22.13 5.47
N MET A 81 7.42 -22.33 6.43
CA MET A 81 7.75 -23.63 7.02
C MET A 81 6.96 -23.93 8.29
N HIS A 82 6.59 -22.91 9.06
CA HIS A 82 5.96 -23.10 10.37
C HIS A 82 4.55 -22.49 10.40
N PRO A 83 3.50 -23.29 10.70
CA PRO A 83 2.15 -22.75 10.83
C PRO A 83 2.08 -21.80 12.03
N ASN A 84 1.31 -20.71 11.89
CA ASN A 84 1.08 -19.68 12.91
C ASN A 84 2.34 -18.96 13.40
N ARG A 85 3.43 -19.03 12.62
CA ARG A 85 4.64 -18.25 12.83
C ARG A 85 4.78 -17.22 11.73
N TYR A 86 5.33 -16.07 12.10
CA TYR A 86 5.50 -14.94 11.22
C TYR A 86 6.91 -14.36 11.37
N PHE A 87 7.41 -13.72 10.33
CA PHE A 87 8.55 -12.82 10.40
C PHE A 87 8.03 -11.40 10.57
N MET A 88 8.47 -10.71 11.62
CA MET A 88 8.25 -9.28 11.77
C MET A 88 9.50 -8.53 11.34
N VAL A 89 9.33 -7.43 10.61
CA VAL A 89 10.41 -6.49 10.25
C VAL A 89 9.92 -5.06 10.50
N ALA A 90 10.71 -4.22 11.15
CA ALA A 90 10.32 -2.86 11.46
C ALA A 90 11.54 -1.92 11.58
N HIS A 91 11.27 -0.63 11.44
CA HIS A 91 12.25 0.42 11.62
C HIS A 91 12.58 0.59 13.10
N HIS A 92 13.86 0.57 13.48
CA HIS A 92 14.27 0.71 14.87
C HIS A 92 14.46 2.18 15.27
N THR A 93 13.65 2.67 16.21
CA THR A 93 13.65 4.08 16.66
C THR A 93 14.47 4.35 17.92
N GLY A 94 15.15 3.33 18.46
CA GLY A 94 16.03 3.49 19.63
C GLY A 94 17.38 4.12 19.29
N TYR A 95 17.94 4.89 20.22
CA TYR A 95 19.33 5.36 20.19
C TYR A 95 20.28 4.15 20.31
N MET A 96 20.67 3.59 19.17
CA MET A 96 21.82 2.69 19.09
C MET A 96 23.08 3.57 18.96
N ASN A 97 24.19 3.14 19.57
CA ASN A 97 25.46 3.88 19.50
C ASN A 97 25.84 4.18 18.03
N GLY A 98 25.75 5.44 17.63
CA GLY A 98 25.99 5.93 16.27
C GLY A 98 24.70 6.31 15.54
N SER A 99 24.69 7.47 14.91
CA SER A 99 23.57 8.11 14.20
C SER A 99 23.08 7.36 12.93
N VAL A 100 23.09 6.03 12.95
CA VAL A 100 22.74 5.18 11.81
C VAL A 100 21.47 4.42 12.12
N PHE A 101 20.45 4.73 11.33
CA PHE A 101 19.16 4.06 11.31
C PHE A 101 19.30 2.59 10.90
N ARG A 102 18.40 1.75 11.39
CA ARG A 102 18.43 0.30 11.17
C ARG A 102 17.02 -0.24 11.07
N GLU A 103 16.90 -1.32 10.31
CA GLU A 103 15.73 -2.19 10.34
C GLU A 103 16.05 -3.38 11.25
N VAL A 104 15.06 -3.83 12.03
CA VAL A 104 15.17 -5.01 12.91
C VAL A 104 14.16 -6.06 12.49
N TYR A 105 14.48 -7.33 12.75
CA TYR A 105 13.62 -8.45 12.46
C TYR A 105 13.59 -9.49 13.59
N CYS A 106 12.51 -10.27 13.64
CA CYS A 106 12.42 -11.47 14.48
C CYS A 106 11.42 -12.48 13.89
N GLU A 107 11.50 -13.72 14.37
CA GLU A 107 10.37 -14.66 14.29
C GLU A 107 9.37 -14.34 15.41
N ALA A 108 8.09 -14.45 15.13
CA ALA A 108 7.01 -14.05 16.03
C ALA A 108 5.82 -15.01 15.97
N GLU A 109 5.12 -15.11 17.10
CA GLU A 109 3.90 -15.89 17.26
C GLU A 109 2.87 -15.06 18.04
N PHE A 110 1.58 -15.33 17.84
CA PHE A 110 0.55 -14.68 18.62
C PHE A 110 0.60 -15.16 20.08
N LYS A 111 0.71 -14.21 21.02
CA LYS A 111 0.64 -14.47 22.45
C LYS A 111 -0.54 -13.70 23.04
N GLY A 112 -1.66 -14.39 23.23
CA GLY A 112 -2.92 -13.72 23.48
C GLY A 112 -3.40 -13.08 22.19
N HIS A 113 -3.53 -11.75 22.17
CA HIS A 113 -3.96 -10.99 20.99
C HIS A 113 -2.82 -10.29 20.27
N ASP A 114 -1.64 -10.17 20.88
CA ASP A 114 -0.50 -9.46 20.30
C ASP A 114 0.43 -10.41 19.54
N LEU A 115 1.11 -9.88 18.53
CA LEU A 115 2.14 -10.60 17.78
C LEU A 115 3.50 -10.31 18.42
N VAL A 116 4.13 -11.32 19.02
CA VAL A 116 5.30 -11.13 19.88
C VAL A 116 6.48 -11.92 19.36
N CYS A 117 7.67 -11.31 19.33
CA CYS A 117 8.90 -12.02 19.00
C CYS A 117 9.12 -13.21 19.94
N ILE A 118 9.43 -14.38 19.36
CA ILE A 118 9.74 -15.60 20.13
C ILE A 118 11.21 -15.65 20.59
N ALA A 119 12.05 -14.76 20.03
CA ALA A 119 13.47 -14.61 20.35
C ALA A 119 13.87 -13.12 20.24
N GLU A 120 15.10 -12.80 20.66
CA GLU A 120 15.65 -11.44 20.55
C GLU A 120 15.60 -10.93 19.10
N ALA A 121 15.10 -9.69 18.92
CA ALA A 121 15.09 -9.02 17.63
C ALA A 121 16.53 -8.67 17.19
N LYS A 122 16.81 -8.85 15.90
CA LYS A 122 18.15 -8.66 15.32
C LYS A 122 18.11 -7.56 14.29
N ALA A 123 19.18 -6.76 14.19
CA ALA A 123 19.33 -5.84 13.08
C ALA A 123 19.47 -6.59 11.76
N LEU A 124 18.77 -6.15 10.72
CA LEU A 124 19.03 -6.59 9.36
C LEU A 124 20.42 -6.12 8.94
N SER A 125 21.13 -6.95 8.17
CA SER A 125 22.50 -6.67 7.73
C SER A 125 22.53 -5.75 6.50
N VAL A 126 21.91 -4.57 6.63
CA VAL A 126 21.89 -3.52 5.61
C VAL A 126 22.83 -2.39 6.04
N GLY A 127 23.81 -2.06 5.20
CA GLY A 127 24.74 -0.97 5.46
C GLY A 127 24.18 0.40 5.06
N PRO A 128 24.58 1.49 5.72
CA PRO A 128 24.27 2.83 5.26
C PRO A 128 24.96 3.15 3.94
N THR A 129 24.30 3.93 3.09
CA THR A 129 24.90 4.58 1.93
C THR A 129 25.15 6.06 2.23
N ASP A 130 25.91 6.73 1.36
CA ASP A 130 26.22 8.16 1.47
C ASP A 130 25.79 8.93 0.21
N SER A 131 25.28 10.14 0.39
CA SER A 131 24.99 11.12 -0.67
C SER A 131 25.51 12.50 -0.28
N ASN A 132 25.94 13.27 -1.28
CA ASN A 132 26.32 14.67 -1.17
C ASN A 132 25.34 15.60 -1.91
N LYS A 133 24.17 15.09 -2.27
CA LYS A 133 23.18 15.77 -3.12
C LYS A 133 21.99 16.35 -2.35
N CYS A 134 21.98 16.23 -1.03
CA CYS A 134 20.99 16.86 -0.15
C CYS A 134 21.26 18.36 -0.01
N LYS A 135 20.70 19.14 -0.94
CA LYS A 135 20.97 20.58 -1.07
C LYS A 135 19.95 21.39 -0.31
N SER A 136 18.66 21.17 -0.58
CA SER A 136 17.57 21.90 0.06
C SER A 136 17.34 21.39 1.49
N TYR A 137 17.74 20.13 1.76
CA TYR A 137 17.55 19.46 3.04
C TYR A 137 18.88 18.96 3.61
N GLY A 138 19.81 19.88 3.88
CA GLY A 138 21.16 19.54 4.33
C GLY A 138 21.24 18.69 5.61
N TRP A 139 20.20 18.70 6.45
CA TRP A 139 20.09 17.83 7.62
C TRP A 139 19.94 16.34 7.27
N MET A 140 19.45 16.01 6.07
CA MET A 140 19.35 14.63 5.60
C MET A 140 20.71 13.96 5.35
N ASN A 141 21.80 14.75 5.25
CA ASN A 141 23.15 14.19 5.22
C ASN A 141 23.49 13.40 6.50
N TYR A 142 22.77 13.63 7.61
CA TYR A 142 22.93 12.90 8.88
C TYR A 142 21.98 11.70 9.02
N TYR A 143 20.99 11.57 8.14
CA TYR A 143 20.06 10.44 8.10
C TYR A 143 20.69 9.30 7.31
N LYS A 144 21.48 8.48 8.01
CA LYS A 144 22.24 7.35 7.42
C LYS A 144 21.59 6.03 7.77
N GLY A 145 21.60 5.07 6.85
CA GLY A 145 21.05 3.73 7.08
C GLY A 145 19.71 3.53 6.39
N PRO A 146 19.14 2.32 6.47
CA PRO A 146 17.81 2.02 5.93
C PRO A 146 16.69 2.68 6.76
N HIS A 147 15.64 3.10 6.06
CA HIS A 147 14.44 3.72 6.62
C HIS A 147 13.17 3.14 5.98
N ASP A 148 12.09 3.12 6.76
CA ASP A 148 10.71 2.90 6.32
C ASP A 148 10.57 1.72 5.35
N ALA A 149 11.13 0.58 5.78
CA ALA A 149 11.14 -0.63 4.98
C ALA A 149 9.72 -1.14 4.69
N ARG A 150 9.56 -1.65 3.47
CA ARG A 150 8.39 -2.39 3.00
C ARG A 150 8.84 -3.78 2.64
N VAL A 151 8.29 -4.76 3.33
CA VAL A 151 8.61 -6.17 3.14
C VAL A 151 7.40 -6.87 2.56
N SER A 152 7.58 -7.54 1.41
CA SER A 152 6.48 -8.24 0.75
C SER A 152 6.97 -9.38 -0.13
N TRP A 153 6.09 -10.35 -0.36
CA TRP A 153 6.29 -11.38 -1.36
C TRP A 153 6.01 -10.85 -2.76
N SER A 154 6.96 -11.03 -3.67
CA SER A 154 6.65 -11.16 -5.11
C SER A 154 6.01 -12.52 -5.39
N PRO A 155 5.66 -12.88 -6.65
CA PRO A 155 5.14 -14.21 -6.96
C PRO A 155 6.04 -15.35 -6.45
N THR A 156 7.36 -15.14 -6.38
CA THR A 156 8.33 -16.18 -6.02
C THR A 156 9.25 -15.82 -4.86
N THR A 157 9.69 -14.57 -4.77
CA THR A 157 10.77 -14.12 -3.88
C THR A 157 10.27 -13.08 -2.88
N PRO A 158 10.68 -13.12 -1.59
CA PRO A 158 10.40 -12.06 -0.65
C PRO A 158 11.43 -10.94 -0.82
N TYR A 159 10.96 -9.71 -1.02
CA TYR A 159 11.82 -8.53 -1.13
C TYR A 159 11.58 -7.56 0.02
N ILE A 160 12.64 -6.83 0.36
CA ILE A 160 12.57 -5.61 1.16
C ILE A 160 12.88 -4.43 0.25
N VAL A 161 12.07 -3.38 0.37
CA VAL A 161 12.33 -2.06 -0.24
C VAL A 161 12.48 -1.05 0.89
N TYR A 162 13.57 -0.31 0.94
CA TYR A 162 13.84 0.65 2.02
C TYR A 162 14.50 1.92 1.48
N GLY A 163 14.31 3.04 2.17
CA GLY A 163 14.94 4.31 1.84
C GLY A 163 16.35 4.42 2.43
N THR A 164 17.30 4.97 1.69
CA THR A 164 18.59 5.41 2.22
C THR A 164 19.22 6.45 1.28
N GLN A 165 20.44 6.93 1.56
CA GLN A 165 21.06 7.99 0.76
C GLN A 165 21.31 7.51 -0.69
N SER A 166 20.96 8.36 -1.65
CA SER A 166 20.91 8.00 -3.07
C SER A 166 22.22 8.29 -3.81
N GLN A 167 22.57 7.44 -4.78
CA GLN A 167 23.63 7.76 -5.74
C GLN A 167 23.18 8.76 -6.81
N PHE A 168 21.87 8.86 -7.09
CA PHE A 168 21.30 9.71 -8.13
C PHE A 168 20.78 11.05 -7.61
N CYS A 169 20.12 11.07 -6.45
CA CYS A 169 19.55 12.25 -5.78
C CYS A 169 20.01 12.33 -4.30
N CYS A 170 19.27 13.03 -3.43
CA CYS A 170 19.60 13.08 -2.00
C CYS A 170 19.28 11.74 -1.32
N PHE A 171 18.07 11.24 -1.50
CA PHE A 171 17.56 10.06 -0.82
C PHE A 171 16.71 9.22 -1.77
N GLY A 172 16.95 7.91 -1.81
CA GLY A 172 16.40 6.99 -2.79
C GLY A 172 15.96 5.68 -2.14
N GLN A 173 15.24 4.85 -2.88
CA GLN A 173 14.85 3.53 -2.42
C GLN A 173 15.71 2.43 -3.04
N TYR A 174 16.00 1.43 -2.23
CA TYR A 174 16.76 0.25 -2.61
C TYR A 174 15.90 -0.99 -2.45
N ILE A 175 16.12 -1.98 -3.32
CA ILE A 175 15.53 -3.31 -3.24
C ILE A 175 16.61 -4.33 -2.85
N HIS A 176 16.25 -5.32 -2.05
CA HIS A 176 17.10 -6.45 -1.68
C HIS A 176 16.24 -7.72 -1.52
N ASP A 177 16.71 -8.85 -2.03
CA ASP A 177 16.20 -10.17 -1.65
C ASP A 177 16.33 -10.37 -0.13
N LEU A 178 15.20 -10.50 0.56
CA LEU A 178 15.16 -10.55 2.01
C LEU A 178 15.87 -11.80 2.57
N ARG A 179 15.97 -12.88 1.78
CA ARG A 179 16.63 -14.13 2.18
C ARG A 179 18.14 -13.96 2.34
N ALA A 180 18.72 -12.93 1.72
CA ALA A 180 20.12 -12.56 1.93
C ALA A 180 20.36 -11.86 3.28
N LEU A 181 19.30 -11.34 3.92
CA LEU A 181 19.41 -10.52 5.13
C LEU A 181 18.95 -11.24 6.40
N MET A 182 18.08 -12.25 6.27
CA MET A 182 17.53 -13.00 7.40
C MET A 182 17.18 -14.44 7.00
N PRO A 183 17.11 -15.39 7.97
CA PRO A 183 17.01 -16.81 7.67
C PRO A 183 15.59 -17.25 7.30
N ILE A 184 15.10 -16.80 6.16
CA ILE A 184 13.84 -17.29 5.58
C ILE A 184 14.10 -18.65 4.94
N ARG A 185 13.41 -19.67 5.46
CA ARG A 185 13.47 -21.03 4.91
C ARG A 185 12.26 -21.28 4.02
N GLU A 186 12.49 -21.95 2.91
CA GLU A 186 11.45 -22.40 1.99
C GLU A 186 11.56 -23.93 1.82
N ALA A 187 10.44 -24.59 1.53
CA ALA A 187 10.42 -26.05 1.34
C ALA A 187 11.30 -26.47 0.15
N GLU A 188 11.33 -25.63 -0.89
CA GLU A 188 12.22 -25.74 -2.03
C GLU A 188 13.09 -24.48 -2.08
N PRO A 189 14.35 -24.54 -1.59
CA PRO A 189 15.24 -23.40 -1.61
C PRO A 189 15.49 -22.95 -3.05
N GLN A 190 15.10 -21.71 -3.36
CA GLN A 190 15.44 -21.10 -4.63
C GLN A 190 16.81 -20.44 -4.53
N LEU A 191 17.51 -20.38 -5.66
CA LEU A 191 18.75 -19.60 -5.74
C LEU A 191 18.42 -18.11 -5.53
N LEU A 192 19.37 -17.39 -4.94
CA LEU A 192 19.34 -15.93 -4.96
C LEU A 192 19.59 -15.50 -6.40
N GLU A 193 18.57 -14.92 -7.04
CA GLU A 193 18.63 -14.42 -8.41
C GLU A 193 18.84 -12.91 -8.38
N ASP A 194 17.77 -12.15 -8.65
CA ASP A 194 17.80 -10.69 -8.69
C ASP A 194 17.95 -10.11 -7.27
N PHE A 195 18.69 -9.00 -7.18
CA PHE A 195 18.79 -8.19 -5.97
C PHE A 195 19.35 -8.93 -4.74
N ALA A 196 20.21 -9.95 -4.95
CA ALA A 196 20.95 -10.61 -3.87
C ALA A 196 21.84 -9.63 -3.06
N ILE A 197 22.16 -8.47 -3.66
CA ILE A 197 22.81 -7.31 -3.05
C ILE A 197 21.85 -6.13 -3.19
N ALA A 198 21.85 -5.25 -2.19
CA ALA A 198 21.12 -3.98 -2.21
C ALA A 198 21.33 -3.23 -3.53
N THR A 199 20.23 -2.95 -4.22
CA THR A 199 20.23 -2.33 -5.55
C THR A 199 19.32 -1.11 -5.53
N GLU A 200 19.83 0.05 -5.93
CA GLU A 200 19.05 1.28 -5.96
C GLU A 200 18.02 1.24 -7.08
N LEU A 201 16.75 1.47 -6.74
CA LEU A 201 15.68 1.63 -7.70
C LEU A 201 15.86 2.97 -8.42
N GLN A 202 15.68 2.99 -9.73
CA GLN A 202 15.74 4.19 -10.54
C GLN A 202 14.36 4.64 -11.02
N ARG A 203 14.27 5.89 -11.47
CA ARG A 203 13.16 6.43 -12.25
C ARG A 203 13.68 7.04 -13.56
N PRO A 204 12.85 7.16 -14.60
CA PRO A 204 13.16 8.02 -15.73
C PRO A 204 13.30 9.48 -15.24
N ALA A 205 14.31 10.19 -15.76
CA ALA A 205 14.52 11.60 -15.44
C ALA A 205 13.28 12.45 -15.78
N PRO A 206 13.02 13.56 -15.04
CA PRO A 206 13.85 14.13 -13.99
C PRO A 206 13.71 13.43 -12.63
N TRP A 207 14.76 13.51 -11.82
CA TRP A 207 14.75 13.12 -10.41
C TRP A 207 14.29 14.27 -9.53
N GLY A 208 13.47 13.97 -8.53
CA GLY A 208 13.25 14.78 -7.35
C GLY A 208 14.45 14.73 -6.40
N GLU A 209 14.41 15.53 -5.34
CA GLU A 209 15.43 15.47 -4.29
C GLU A 209 15.26 14.18 -3.45
N PHE A 210 14.01 13.79 -3.20
CA PHE A 210 13.63 12.56 -2.51
C PHE A 210 12.86 11.63 -3.45
N GLU A 211 13.39 10.43 -3.61
CA GLU A 211 12.76 9.34 -4.32
C GLU A 211 12.39 8.28 -3.28
N LYS A 212 11.20 8.43 -2.70
CA LYS A 212 10.69 7.58 -1.62
C LYS A 212 9.26 7.14 -1.90
N ASN A 213 8.80 6.17 -1.10
CA ASN A 213 7.43 5.65 -1.10
C ASN A 213 6.98 4.97 -2.40
N TRP A 214 7.90 4.63 -3.29
CA TRP A 214 7.65 3.77 -4.43
C TRP A 214 7.32 2.36 -3.97
N PHE A 215 6.51 1.68 -4.78
CA PHE A 215 6.18 0.28 -4.57
C PHE A 215 6.38 -0.54 -5.84
N LEU A 216 6.55 -1.85 -5.62
CA LEU A 216 6.68 -2.81 -6.70
C LEU A 216 5.34 -3.46 -6.98
N PHE A 217 5.08 -3.73 -8.26
CA PHE A 217 4.02 -4.64 -8.67
C PHE A 217 4.50 -5.59 -9.75
N TYR A 218 3.80 -6.71 -9.89
CA TYR A 218 4.24 -7.83 -10.72
C TYR A 218 3.12 -8.28 -11.66
N VAL A 219 3.48 -8.47 -12.93
CA VAL A 219 2.57 -9.01 -13.96
C VAL A 219 3.36 -9.92 -14.89
N ASP A 220 2.85 -11.13 -15.14
CA ASP A 220 3.45 -12.10 -16.08
C ASP A 220 4.99 -12.26 -15.87
N ASP A 221 5.42 -12.48 -14.63
CA ASP A 221 6.83 -12.57 -14.18
C ASP A 221 7.69 -11.30 -14.33
N GLN A 222 7.11 -10.21 -14.84
CA GLN A 222 7.76 -8.92 -14.95
C GLN A 222 7.58 -8.10 -13.68
N LYS A 223 8.61 -7.28 -13.37
CA LYS A 223 8.66 -6.39 -12.22
C LYS A 223 8.49 -4.96 -12.71
N PHE A 224 7.70 -4.17 -11.98
CA PHE A 224 7.50 -2.76 -12.26
C PHE A 224 7.67 -1.96 -10.98
N VAL A 225 8.22 -0.75 -11.10
CA VAL A 225 8.26 0.23 -10.02
C VAL A 225 7.21 1.28 -10.33
N HIS A 226 6.33 1.53 -9.38
CA HIS A 226 5.38 2.64 -9.40
C HIS A 226 5.94 3.79 -8.59
N HIS A 227 6.22 4.92 -9.26
CA HIS A 227 6.98 6.03 -8.69
C HIS A 227 6.07 7.10 -8.10
N ASP A 228 5.03 7.51 -8.83
CA ASP A 228 4.11 8.58 -8.44
C ASP A 228 2.65 8.14 -8.69
N VAL A 229 1.76 8.42 -7.74
CA VAL A 229 0.31 8.22 -7.86
C VAL A 229 -0.43 9.51 -8.22
N TYR A 230 0.12 10.64 -7.81
CA TYR A 230 -0.45 11.99 -7.92
C TYR A 230 0.70 13.01 -8.08
N PRO A 231 0.51 14.13 -8.81
CA PRO A 231 -0.67 14.53 -9.60
C PRO A 231 -0.83 13.73 -10.89
N LYS A 232 0.24 13.09 -11.36
CA LYS A 232 0.22 12.22 -12.51
C LYS A 232 0.81 10.88 -12.11
N ARG A 233 0.10 9.81 -12.48
CA ARG A 233 0.60 8.47 -12.26
C ARG A 233 1.88 8.23 -13.06
N SER A 234 2.87 7.56 -12.49
CA SER A 234 4.11 7.16 -13.15
C SER A 234 4.53 5.76 -12.72
N PHE A 235 4.98 4.96 -13.68
CA PHE A 235 5.56 3.66 -13.42
C PHE A 235 6.34 3.18 -14.65
N ALA A 236 7.37 2.38 -14.41
CA ALA A 236 8.20 1.81 -15.46
C ALA A 236 8.56 0.36 -15.13
N LYS A 237 8.92 -0.40 -16.17
CA LYS A 237 9.46 -1.75 -16.02
C LYS A 237 10.82 -1.69 -15.31
N LEU A 238 11.03 -2.58 -14.34
CA LEU A 238 12.26 -2.70 -13.55
C LEU A 238 13.13 -3.83 -14.09
N GLU A 239 14.41 -3.53 -14.27
CA GLU A 239 15.44 -4.51 -14.60
C GLU A 239 16.23 -4.93 -13.35
N ALA A 240 16.96 -6.05 -13.44
CA ALA A 240 17.67 -6.66 -12.31
C ALA A 240 18.82 -5.80 -11.73
N ASP A 241 19.29 -4.79 -12.48
CA ASP A 241 20.32 -3.85 -12.05
C ASP A 241 19.75 -2.57 -11.42
N GLY A 242 18.43 -2.50 -11.21
CA GLY A 242 17.74 -1.34 -10.65
C GLY A 242 17.37 -0.28 -11.67
N SER A 243 17.87 -0.38 -12.91
CA SER A 243 17.47 0.50 -14.00
C SER A 243 16.02 0.26 -14.40
N VAL A 244 15.42 1.28 -15.00
CA VAL A 244 14.03 1.22 -15.46
C VAL A 244 13.91 1.62 -16.93
N GLY A 245 12.93 1.02 -17.59
CA GLY A 245 12.58 1.36 -18.97
C GLY A 245 11.88 2.71 -19.11
N GLU A 246 11.27 2.93 -20.27
CA GLU A 246 10.45 4.11 -20.52
C GLU A 246 9.24 4.16 -19.57
N GLN A 247 8.72 5.38 -19.37
CA GLN A 247 7.48 5.61 -18.64
C GLN A 247 6.31 4.91 -19.34
N LEU A 248 5.57 4.07 -18.60
CA LEU A 248 4.43 3.31 -19.13
C LEU A 248 3.07 3.89 -18.70
N SER A 249 3.06 5.01 -17.98
CA SER A 249 1.86 5.75 -17.62
C SER A 249 1.44 6.78 -18.68
N GLY A 250 0.40 7.57 -18.41
CA GLY A 250 -0.08 8.64 -19.31
C GLY A 250 -1.37 8.31 -20.06
N ASP A 251 -2.13 7.30 -19.61
CA ASP A 251 -3.46 7.04 -20.14
C ASP A 251 -4.44 8.13 -19.66
N LEU A 252 -5.11 8.81 -20.61
CA LEU A 252 -6.08 9.88 -20.31
C LEU A 252 -7.25 9.39 -19.42
N ARG A 253 -7.52 8.09 -19.39
CA ARG A 253 -8.52 7.51 -18.47
C ARG A 253 -8.03 7.48 -17.03
N ASP A 254 -6.75 7.22 -16.81
CA ASP A 254 -6.16 7.29 -15.47
C ASP A 254 -6.21 8.73 -14.98
N GLU A 255 -5.88 9.71 -15.83
CA GLU A 255 -5.97 11.15 -15.49
C GLU A 255 -7.40 11.56 -15.11
N ALA A 256 -8.40 11.16 -15.91
CA ALA A 256 -9.80 11.42 -15.61
C ALA A 256 -10.25 10.72 -14.31
N CYS A 257 -9.79 9.50 -14.07
CA CYS A 257 -10.13 8.75 -12.87
C CYS A 257 -9.53 9.37 -11.61
N ILE A 258 -8.24 9.72 -11.64
CA ILE A 258 -7.55 10.44 -10.56
C ILE A 258 -8.25 11.77 -10.29
N SER A 259 -8.50 12.57 -11.33
CA SER A 259 -9.18 13.87 -11.17
C SER A 259 -10.56 13.76 -10.52
N LYS A 260 -11.25 12.63 -10.70
CA LYS A 260 -12.63 12.46 -10.21
C LYS A 260 -12.73 11.77 -8.86
N LEU A 261 -11.81 10.85 -8.54
CA LEU A 261 -11.91 9.97 -7.37
C LEU A 261 -10.81 10.18 -6.33
N MET A 262 -9.71 10.86 -6.67
CA MET A 262 -8.67 11.19 -5.68
C MET A 262 -9.26 12.15 -4.64
N PRO A 263 -8.92 12.00 -3.34
CA PRO A 263 -9.37 12.96 -2.34
C PRO A 263 -8.89 14.37 -2.64
N GLU A 264 -9.71 15.35 -2.26
CA GLU A 264 -9.39 16.77 -2.46
C GLU A 264 -8.25 17.19 -1.53
N LEU A 265 -7.27 17.90 -2.09
CA LEU A 265 -6.16 18.47 -1.33
C LEU A 265 -6.58 19.84 -0.79
N VAL A 266 -7.29 19.83 0.33
CA VAL A 266 -7.74 21.05 1.02
C VAL A 266 -6.67 21.52 2.01
N GLN A 267 -6.49 22.84 2.14
CA GLN A 267 -5.66 23.41 3.19
C GLN A 267 -6.34 23.21 4.55
N SER A 268 -5.64 22.57 5.50
CA SER A 268 -6.14 22.43 6.86
C SER A 268 -6.02 23.76 7.62
N PRO A 269 -7.04 24.16 8.40
CA PRO A 269 -6.96 25.35 9.24
C PRO A 269 -5.74 25.31 10.18
N GLY A 270 -5.03 26.44 10.30
CA GLY A 270 -3.89 26.56 11.22
C GLY A 270 -2.57 25.93 10.73
N SER A 271 -2.53 25.37 9.52
CA SER A 271 -1.31 24.80 8.93
C SER A 271 -0.81 25.63 7.75
N PRO A 272 0.50 25.98 7.71
CA PRO A 272 1.10 26.58 6.52
C PRO A 272 1.29 25.57 5.38
N GLU A 273 1.18 24.26 5.65
CA GLU A 273 1.35 23.19 4.67
C GLU A 273 0.06 22.77 4.01
N HIS A 274 0.15 22.43 2.73
CA HIS A 274 -0.94 21.85 1.96
C HIS A 274 -1.05 20.35 2.24
N ALA A 275 -2.28 19.83 2.25
CA ALA A 275 -2.50 18.39 2.21
C ALA A 275 -1.82 17.78 0.98
N SER A 276 -1.37 16.54 1.11
CA SER A 276 -0.61 15.84 0.06
C SER A 276 -0.97 14.36 -0.01
N ILE A 277 -0.74 13.76 -1.19
CA ILE A 277 -0.93 12.32 -1.39
C ILE A 277 0.39 11.60 -1.15
N HIS A 278 0.37 10.62 -0.24
CA HIS A 278 1.50 9.76 0.08
C HIS A 278 1.22 8.34 -0.42
N GLN A 279 2.06 7.83 -1.31
CA GLN A 279 2.12 6.38 -1.51
C GLN A 279 2.61 5.71 -0.23
N SER A 280 2.08 4.51 0.04
CA SER A 280 2.17 3.96 1.38
C SER A 280 2.62 2.52 1.41
N THR A 281 1.91 1.61 0.75
CA THR A 281 2.17 0.17 0.90
C THR A 281 2.89 -0.43 -0.30
N ASN A 282 3.41 -1.65 -0.11
CA ASN A 282 3.60 -2.58 -1.23
C ASN A 282 2.27 -2.90 -1.93
N SER A 283 2.34 -3.74 -2.97
CA SER A 283 1.15 -4.23 -3.67
C SER A 283 0.86 -5.71 -3.41
N LEU A 284 -0.38 -6.14 -3.66
CA LEU A 284 -0.81 -7.54 -3.70
C LEU A 284 -1.71 -7.79 -4.91
N SER A 285 -1.70 -9.00 -5.44
CA SER A 285 -2.66 -9.44 -6.46
C SER A 285 -3.93 -9.99 -5.81
N VAL A 286 -5.09 -9.46 -6.16
CA VAL A 286 -6.40 -9.87 -5.60
C VAL A 286 -7.33 -10.29 -6.72
N THR A 287 -7.85 -11.51 -6.63
CA THR A 287 -8.93 -12.00 -7.48
C THR A 287 -10.26 -11.54 -6.89
N LEU A 288 -11.06 -10.82 -7.66
CA LEU A 288 -12.31 -10.16 -7.26
C LEU A 288 -13.51 -11.14 -7.15
N CYS A 289 -13.27 -12.29 -6.53
CA CYS A 289 -14.28 -13.28 -6.13
C CYS A 289 -13.80 -14.03 -4.89
N ASN A 290 -14.67 -14.79 -4.24
CA ASN A 290 -14.22 -15.72 -3.20
C ASN A 290 -13.59 -16.96 -3.82
N ARG A 291 -12.73 -17.63 -3.06
CA ARG A 291 -12.09 -18.87 -3.47
C ARG A 291 -13.12 -19.94 -3.82
N GLY A 292 -12.99 -20.54 -4.99
CA GLY A 292 -13.91 -21.56 -5.51
C GLY A 292 -15.15 -21.03 -6.21
N GLU A 293 -15.41 -19.71 -6.17
CA GLU A 293 -16.51 -19.10 -6.93
C GLU A 293 -16.11 -18.76 -8.37
N CYS A 294 -14.82 -18.51 -8.62
CA CYS A 294 -14.29 -18.21 -9.93
C CYS A 294 -12.86 -18.73 -10.12
N THR A 295 -12.41 -18.78 -11.37
CA THR A 295 -11.00 -19.01 -11.72
C THR A 295 -10.31 -17.66 -11.90
N PRO A 296 -9.11 -17.43 -11.30
CA PRO A 296 -8.34 -16.24 -11.56
C PRO A 296 -8.03 -16.05 -13.04
N SER A 297 -8.15 -14.82 -13.51
CA SER A 297 -7.92 -14.38 -14.88
C SER A 297 -7.51 -12.91 -14.88
N LYS A 298 -6.98 -12.41 -16.00
CA LYS A 298 -6.60 -10.99 -16.13
C LYS A 298 -7.79 -10.03 -16.00
N ASP A 299 -9.01 -10.51 -16.28
CA ASP A 299 -10.23 -9.70 -16.23
C ASP A 299 -10.81 -9.55 -14.81
N ASN A 300 -10.55 -10.50 -13.93
CA ASN A 300 -11.08 -10.51 -12.56
C ASN A 300 -9.98 -10.45 -11.48
N THR A 301 -8.72 -10.22 -11.88
CA THR A 301 -7.60 -10.08 -10.95
C THR A 301 -6.98 -8.69 -11.09
N VAL A 302 -6.82 -8.02 -9.97
CA VAL A 302 -6.28 -6.65 -9.88
C VAL A 302 -5.07 -6.61 -8.96
N ILE A 303 -4.25 -5.58 -9.11
CA ILE A 303 -3.21 -5.21 -8.17
C ILE A 303 -3.80 -4.21 -7.17
N LEU A 304 -3.81 -4.56 -5.90
CA LEU A 304 -4.22 -3.72 -4.78
C LEU A 304 -3.00 -3.00 -4.20
N THR A 305 -3.15 -1.71 -3.94
CA THR A 305 -2.19 -0.90 -3.16
C THR A 305 -2.96 0.13 -2.33
N ILE A 306 -2.31 0.67 -1.30
CA ILE A 306 -2.85 1.69 -0.43
C ILE A 306 -1.99 2.95 -0.53
N PHE A 307 -2.65 4.08 -0.77
CA PHE A 307 -2.10 5.42 -0.64
C PHE A 307 -2.83 6.16 0.48
N GLN A 308 -2.29 7.28 0.95
CA GLN A 308 -2.86 8.04 2.06
C GLN A 308 -2.97 9.52 1.70
N LEU A 309 -4.03 10.17 2.15
CA LEU A 309 -4.09 11.62 2.24
C LEU A 309 -3.38 12.03 3.53
N LYS A 310 -2.25 12.72 3.41
CA LYS A 310 -1.58 13.38 4.53
C LYS A 310 -2.17 14.77 4.69
N GLU A 311 -2.65 15.06 5.89
CA GLU A 311 -2.97 16.41 6.33
C GLU A 311 -2.07 16.78 7.50
N LEU A 312 -1.75 18.06 7.64
CA LEU A 312 -1.07 18.57 8.82
C LEU A 312 -2.04 19.44 9.59
N ARG A 313 -2.47 18.99 10.78
CA ARG A 313 -3.39 19.71 11.65
C ARG A 313 -2.61 20.17 12.87
N TYR A 314 -2.36 21.47 12.98
CA TYR A 314 -1.59 22.04 14.09
C TYR A 314 -0.22 21.37 14.30
N TYR A 315 0.55 21.12 13.23
CA TYR A 315 1.82 20.38 13.29
C TYR A 315 1.72 18.89 13.67
N HIS A 316 0.51 18.35 13.79
CA HIS A 316 0.27 16.92 13.93
C HIS A 316 -0.16 16.33 12.58
N PRO A 317 0.66 15.46 11.96
CA PRO A 317 0.28 14.84 10.69
C PRO A 317 -0.75 13.73 10.91
N THR A 318 -1.82 13.76 10.12
CA THR A 318 -2.82 12.69 10.05
C THR A 318 -2.82 12.07 8.67
N TYR A 319 -3.01 10.76 8.61
CA TYR A 319 -3.02 10.01 7.35
C TYR A 319 -4.33 9.24 7.21
N GLU A 320 -5.04 9.51 6.12
CA GLU A 320 -6.28 8.80 5.78
C GLU A 320 -6.07 7.84 4.61
N PRO A 321 -6.19 6.52 4.81
CA PRO A 321 -5.78 5.52 3.82
C PRO A 321 -6.89 5.15 2.84
N TYR A 322 -6.54 5.14 1.55
CA TYR A 322 -7.40 4.82 0.43
C TYR A 322 -6.86 3.62 -0.35
N VAL A 323 -7.75 2.73 -0.76
CA VAL A 323 -7.42 1.61 -1.64
C VAL A 323 -7.44 2.06 -3.10
N MET A 324 -6.40 1.68 -3.84
CA MET A 324 -6.35 1.77 -5.30
C MET A 324 -6.21 0.38 -5.91
N LEU A 325 -6.99 0.12 -6.95
CA LEU A 325 -6.95 -1.12 -7.73
C LEU A 325 -6.41 -0.82 -9.13
N ILE A 326 -5.47 -1.63 -9.60
CA ILE A 326 -4.80 -1.51 -10.90
C ILE A 326 -5.03 -2.79 -11.70
N GLN A 327 -5.26 -2.68 -13.01
CA GLN A 327 -5.47 -3.82 -13.89
C GLN A 327 -4.18 -4.63 -14.09
N GLN A 328 -4.29 -5.96 -14.16
CA GLN A 328 -3.16 -6.87 -14.44
C GLN A 328 -2.84 -7.03 -15.93
N GLN A 329 -3.28 -6.11 -16.77
CA GLN A 329 -3.01 -6.15 -18.20
C GLN A 329 -2.65 -4.78 -18.72
N ALA A 330 -1.73 -4.73 -19.67
CA ALA A 330 -1.38 -3.48 -20.35
C ALA A 330 -2.64 -2.78 -20.88
N PRO A 331 -2.76 -1.44 -20.71
CA PRO A 331 -1.71 -0.52 -20.24
C PRO A 331 -1.70 -0.32 -18.71
N TYR A 332 -2.12 -1.32 -17.95
CA TYR A 332 -2.13 -1.36 -16.47
C TYR A 332 -2.90 -0.21 -15.86
N ARG A 333 -4.08 0.10 -16.42
CA ARG A 333 -4.93 1.22 -16.00
C ARG A 333 -5.37 1.08 -14.55
N ILE A 334 -5.74 2.19 -13.94
CA ILE A 334 -6.47 2.17 -12.69
C ILE A 334 -7.83 1.51 -12.96
N HIS A 335 -8.13 0.46 -12.21
CA HIS A 335 -9.43 -0.21 -12.22
C HIS A 335 -10.44 0.59 -11.40
N GLY A 336 -10.04 1.05 -10.22
CA GLY A 336 -10.85 1.90 -9.36
C GLY A 336 -10.09 2.45 -8.16
N ILE A 337 -10.68 3.45 -7.51
CA ILE A 337 -10.16 4.10 -6.31
C ILE A 337 -11.29 4.12 -5.27
N ALA A 338 -10.97 3.82 -4.01
CA ALA A 338 -11.93 3.95 -2.92
C ALA A 338 -12.43 5.41 -2.80
N LYS A 339 -13.74 5.60 -2.72
CA LYS A 339 -14.35 6.93 -2.57
C LYS A 339 -14.26 7.48 -1.15
N LEU A 340 -14.09 6.59 -0.18
CA LEU A 340 -13.90 6.91 1.23
C LEU A 340 -12.59 6.26 1.70
N PRO A 341 -11.88 6.86 2.65
CA PRO A 341 -10.79 6.21 3.35
C PRO A 341 -11.33 5.13 4.30
N PHE A 342 -10.48 4.17 4.67
CA PHE A 342 -10.83 3.21 5.72
C PHE A 342 -10.35 3.66 7.10
N TRP A 343 -11.15 3.37 8.11
CA TRP A 343 -10.81 3.56 9.52
C TRP A 343 -10.42 2.23 10.16
N VAL A 344 -9.21 2.15 10.69
CA VAL A 344 -8.76 1.01 11.49
C VAL A 344 -9.46 1.05 12.85
N HIS A 345 -10.31 0.07 13.15
CA HIS A 345 -10.96 0.01 14.45
C HIS A 345 -9.92 -0.07 15.58
N GLY A 346 -10.10 0.77 16.60
CA GLY A 346 -9.11 0.96 17.68
C GLY A 346 -8.23 2.20 17.52
N ARG A 347 -8.16 2.85 16.34
CA ARG A 347 -7.48 4.14 16.18
C ARG A 347 -8.08 5.16 17.15
N GLY A 348 -7.22 5.80 17.94
CA GLY A 348 -7.61 6.75 18.97
C GLY A 348 -8.06 8.09 18.38
N ARG A 349 -8.90 8.79 19.14
CA ARG A 349 -9.38 10.16 18.88
C ARG A 349 -9.05 11.09 20.05
N GLU A 350 -7.95 10.82 20.76
CA GLU A 350 -7.62 11.58 21.96
C GLU A 350 -6.60 12.68 21.66
N PRO A 351 -6.77 13.89 22.24
CA PRO A 351 -5.79 14.94 22.14
C PRO A 351 -4.58 14.57 23.00
N PHE A 352 -3.35 14.80 22.51
CA PHE A 352 -2.20 14.73 23.43
C PHE A 352 -2.36 15.74 24.57
N PRO A 353 -1.78 15.47 25.76
CA PRO A 353 -1.92 16.33 26.95
C PRO A 353 -1.49 17.79 26.77
N GLU A 354 -0.72 18.08 25.73
CA GLU A 354 -0.22 19.40 25.36
C GLU A 354 -1.22 20.25 24.55
N TRP A 355 -2.29 19.66 24.01
CA TRP A 355 -3.32 20.34 23.21
C TRP A 355 -4.53 20.81 24.04
N LYS A 356 -4.27 21.34 25.25
CA LYS A 356 -5.34 21.86 26.12
C LYS A 356 -5.97 23.12 25.50
N GLY A 357 -7.21 23.00 25.02
CA GLY A 357 -8.03 24.15 24.61
C GLY A 357 -8.69 24.01 23.23
N GLU A 358 -8.29 23.04 22.43
CA GLU A 358 -8.89 22.73 21.12
C GLU A 358 -9.97 21.64 21.27
N ASP A 359 -10.88 21.52 20.30
CA ASP A 359 -11.91 20.46 20.30
C ASP A 359 -11.22 19.09 20.13
N PRO A 360 -11.25 18.21 21.17
CA PRO A 360 -10.64 16.89 21.11
C PRO A 360 -11.13 16.02 19.94
N SER A 361 -12.34 16.29 19.44
CA SER A 361 -12.95 15.50 18.36
C SER A 361 -12.34 15.73 16.99
N GLU A 362 -11.50 16.77 16.83
CA GLU A 362 -10.82 17.08 15.57
C GLU A 362 -9.47 16.37 15.40
N PHE A 363 -8.97 15.71 16.45
CA PHE A 363 -7.67 15.04 16.45
C PHE A 363 -7.81 13.52 16.48
N THR A 364 -7.03 12.86 15.62
CA THR A 364 -6.96 11.40 15.55
C THR A 364 -5.51 10.99 15.59
N GLN A 365 -5.23 9.77 16.03
CA GLN A 365 -3.85 9.29 16.03
C GLN A 365 -3.25 9.27 14.62
N MET A 366 -1.97 9.61 14.50
CA MET A 366 -1.19 9.42 13.27
C MET A 366 -1.00 7.92 13.02
N PHE A 367 -1.70 7.38 12.02
CA PHE A 367 -1.56 6.00 11.57
C PHE A 367 -0.96 6.00 10.17
N TYR A 368 0.33 5.67 10.03
CA TYR A 368 0.95 5.55 8.71
C TYR A 368 0.90 4.09 8.24
N ILE A 369 0.03 3.77 7.26
CA ILE A 369 -0.11 2.40 6.72
C ILE A 369 1.13 2.03 5.89
N VAL A 370 1.88 1.02 6.29
CA VAL A 370 3.21 0.74 5.72
C VAL A 370 3.22 -0.46 4.80
N SER A 371 2.49 -1.52 5.16
CA SER A 371 2.56 -2.77 4.40
C SER A 371 1.26 -3.56 4.44
N VAL A 372 1.11 -4.41 3.42
CA VAL A 372 0.06 -5.41 3.32
C VAL A 372 0.64 -6.76 2.92
N SER A 373 0.19 -7.83 3.56
CA SER A 373 0.65 -9.19 3.23
C SER A 373 -0.44 -10.23 3.47
N TRP A 374 -0.50 -11.27 2.64
CA TRP A 374 -1.41 -12.39 2.90
C TRP A 374 -1.02 -13.07 4.21
N LYS A 375 -2.04 -13.43 5.02
CA LYS A 375 -1.83 -14.06 6.33
C LYS A 375 -1.46 -15.54 6.21
N SER A 376 -1.90 -16.20 5.14
CA SER A 376 -1.61 -17.61 4.91
C SER A 376 -0.18 -17.85 4.45
N ARG A 377 0.51 -18.81 5.08
CA ARG A 377 1.86 -19.25 4.68
C ARG A 377 1.96 -19.85 3.28
N THR A 378 0.84 -20.25 2.68
CA THR A 378 0.81 -20.79 1.32
C THR A 378 0.57 -19.72 0.27
N GLN A 379 0.34 -18.47 0.69
CA GLN A 379 0.11 -17.35 -0.20
C GLN A 379 1.34 -16.45 -0.23
N ARG A 380 1.72 -16.07 -1.45
CA ARG A 380 2.84 -15.15 -1.71
C ARG A 380 2.31 -13.80 -2.17
N TYR A 381 2.11 -13.62 -3.48
CA TYR A 381 1.62 -12.35 -4.04
C TYR A 381 0.11 -12.34 -4.28
N GLN A 382 -0.50 -13.49 -4.57
CA GLN A 382 -1.89 -13.58 -5.03
C GLN A 382 -2.86 -14.18 -3.99
N GLY A 383 -4.07 -13.60 -3.93
CA GLY A 383 -5.20 -14.09 -3.13
C GLY A 383 -6.56 -13.80 -3.76
N PHE A 384 -7.60 -14.03 -2.98
CA PHE A 384 -9.03 -13.87 -3.26
C PHE A 384 -9.67 -12.94 -2.24
N LEU A 385 -10.90 -12.51 -2.49
CA LEU A 385 -11.60 -11.57 -1.59
C LEU A 385 -11.85 -12.13 -0.19
N ASP A 386 -12.05 -13.44 -0.05
CA ASP A 386 -12.30 -14.11 1.23
C ASP A 386 -11.04 -14.48 2.00
N ASP A 387 -9.85 -14.30 1.41
CA ASP A 387 -8.58 -14.54 2.08
C ASP A 387 -8.28 -13.44 3.12
N GLU A 388 -7.62 -13.84 4.20
CA GLU A 388 -7.16 -12.93 5.24
C GLU A 388 -5.76 -12.35 4.90
N LEU A 389 -5.58 -11.08 5.22
CA LEU A 389 -4.31 -10.36 5.08
C LEU A 389 -4.04 -9.51 6.31
N PHE A 390 -2.78 -9.17 6.52
CA PHE A 390 -2.34 -8.16 7.46
C PHE A 390 -2.26 -6.80 6.79
N VAL A 391 -2.67 -5.76 7.51
CA VAL A 391 -2.38 -4.35 7.21
C VAL A 391 -1.60 -3.81 8.40
N SER A 392 -0.33 -3.49 8.19
CA SER A 392 0.58 -3.04 9.26
C SER A 392 0.87 -1.55 9.14
N PHE A 393 1.04 -0.89 10.28
CA PHE A 393 1.15 0.57 10.36
C PHE A 393 2.00 1.04 11.54
N GLY A 394 2.61 2.22 11.37
CA GLY A 394 3.21 2.99 12.44
C GLY A 394 2.17 3.85 13.16
N ILE A 395 2.33 4.03 14.47
CA ILE A 395 1.47 4.88 15.30
C ILE A 395 2.34 5.93 15.98
N GLU A 396 2.06 7.21 15.69
CA GLU A 396 2.72 8.39 16.31
C GLU A 396 4.26 8.35 16.27
N ASP A 397 4.82 7.72 15.24
CA ASP A 397 6.27 7.47 15.09
C ASP A 397 6.94 6.91 16.35
N ASN A 398 6.18 6.14 17.13
CA ASN A 398 6.62 5.63 18.42
C ASN A 398 6.53 4.10 18.51
N TYR A 399 5.47 3.51 17.96
CA TYR A 399 5.29 2.05 17.95
C TYR A 399 4.62 1.59 16.67
N THR A 400 4.51 0.27 16.49
CA THR A 400 3.88 -0.34 15.32
C THR A 400 2.89 -1.42 15.72
N ALA A 401 1.85 -1.53 14.90
CA ALA A 401 0.74 -2.45 15.11
C ALA A 401 0.25 -2.97 13.75
N SER A 402 -0.62 -3.96 13.80
CA SER A 402 -1.25 -4.51 12.60
C SER A 402 -2.69 -4.92 12.87
N ILE A 403 -3.49 -4.94 11.81
CA ILE A 403 -4.84 -5.49 11.82
C ILE A 403 -4.92 -6.62 10.80
N ASP A 404 -5.62 -7.70 11.14
CA ASP A 404 -5.91 -8.78 10.21
C ASP A 404 -7.36 -8.69 9.72
N VAL A 405 -7.54 -8.64 8.41
CA VAL A 405 -8.84 -8.39 7.76
C VAL A 405 -8.99 -9.30 6.55
N ARG A 406 -10.20 -9.43 6.00
CA ARG A 406 -10.35 -10.05 4.68
C ARG A 406 -10.02 -9.03 3.60
N ALA A 407 -9.54 -9.48 2.45
CA ALA A 407 -9.37 -8.59 1.30
C ALA A 407 -10.68 -7.88 0.93
N HIS A 408 -11.83 -8.54 1.06
CA HIS A 408 -13.15 -7.95 0.89
C HIS A 408 -13.42 -6.75 1.81
N ASP A 409 -12.88 -6.75 3.04
CA ASP A 409 -13.10 -5.66 4.00
C ASP A 409 -12.34 -4.40 3.55
N LEU A 410 -11.21 -4.54 2.86
CA LEU A 410 -10.46 -3.43 2.26
C LEU A 410 -11.04 -2.98 0.93
N VAL A 411 -11.49 -3.90 0.10
CA VAL A 411 -12.00 -3.58 -1.25
C VAL A 411 -13.48 -3.19 -1.17
N GLN A 412 -13.74 -2.07 -0.50
CA GLN A 412 -15.08 -1.50 -0.34
C GLN A 412 -15.14 -0.08 -0.88
N CYS A 413 -16.36 0.38 -1.16
CA CYS A 413 -16.62 1.77 -1.56
C CYS A 413 -15.82 2.21 -2.81
N ILE A 414 -15.47 1.27 -3.69
CA ILE A 414 -14.63 1.52 -4.88
C ILE A 414 -15.46 2.26 -5.94
N GLY A 415 -14.97 3.40 -6.39
CA GLY A 415 -15.38 4.03 -7.64
C GLY A 415 -14.64 3.41 -8.80
N LEU A 416 -15.38 2.87 -9.77
CA LEU A 416 -14.78 2.28 -10.97
C LEU A 416 -14.38 3.37 -11.96
N CYS A 417 -13.16 3.26 -12.50
CA CYS A 417 -12.70 4.17 -13.54
C CYS A 417 -13.45 3.96 -14.87
N SER A 418 -14.09 2.81 -15.06
CA SER A 418 -14.95 2.55 -16.23
C SER A 418 -16.20 3.44 -16.29
N ASP A 419 -16.62 3.99 -15.15
CA ASP A 419 -17.84 4.79 -15.04
C ASP A 419 -17.57 6.27 -15.31
N ILE A 420 -16.31 6.63 -15.57
CA ILE A 420 -15.85 8.01 -15.75
C ILE A 420 -15.55 8.27 -17.22
N SER A 421 -16.20 9.28 -17.79
CA SER A 421 -16.02 9.68 -19.18
C SER A 421 -14.76 10.51 -19.39
N VAL A 422 -13.96 10.16 -20.41
CA VAL A 422 -12.82 10.97 -20.87
C VAL A 422 -13.37 12.24 -21.53
N GLY A 423 -13.20 13.38 -20.86
CA GLY A 423 -13.79 14.67 -21.26
C GLY A 423 -14.37 15.49 -20.12
N GLN A 424 -14.45 14.93 -18.90
CA GLN A 424 -14.76 15.64 -17.66
C GLN A 424 -13.51 16.02 -16.84
N ALA A 425 -12.31 15.98 -17.43
CA ALA A 425 -11.13 16.54 -16.79
C ALA A 425 -11.36 18.06 -16.70
N ASP A 426 -11.62 18.53 -15.48
CA ASP A 426 -11.86 19.94 -15.21
C ASP A 426 -10.59 20.72 -15.60
N GLU A 427 -10.73 21.74 -16.46
CA GLU A 427 -9.60 22.54 -16.99
C GLU A 427 -8.84 23.29 -15.88
N THR A 428 -9.30 23.23 -14.63
CA THR A 428 -8.71 23.83 -13.44
C THR A 428 -7.40 23.17 -12.97
N LEU A 429 -7.08 21.94 -13.38
CA LEU A 429 -5.81 21.28 -12.98
C LEU A 429 -4.61 21.58 -13.88
N ALA A 430 -4.80 22.27 -15.02
CA ALA A 430 -3.72 22.57 -15.96
C ALA A 430 -2.89 23.84 -15.60
N GLN A 431 -3.21 24.53 -14.50
CA GLN A 431 -2.55 25.79 -14.11
C GLN A 431 -1.91 25.80 -12.71
N THR A 432 -1.82 24.67 -12.02
CA THR A 432 -0.92 24.58 -10.86
C THR A 432 0.49 24.35 -11.39
N THR A 433 1.27 25.43 -11.39
CA THR A 433 2.73 25.34 -11.43
C THR A 433 3.18 24.31 -10.39
N PRO A 434 4.25 23.52 -10.63
CA PRO A 434 4.79 22.67 -9.58
C PRO A 434 5.23 23.59 -8.45
N LEU A 435 4.41 23.68 -7.41
CA LEU A 435 4.78 24.36 -6.19
C LEU A 435 5.88 23.51 -5.55
N PRO A 436 6.92 24.13 -4.99
CA PRO A 436 7.95 23.39 -4.28
C PRO A 436 7.26 22.55 -3.22
N VAL A 437 7.56 21.25 -3.21
CA VAL A 437 7.20 20.32 -2.14
C VAL A 437 7.84 20.87 -0.87
N LEU A 438 7.10 21.70 -0.14
CA LEU A 438 7.44 22.07 1.23
C LEU A 438 6.94 20.93 2.11
N GLU A 439 7.71 19.85 2.16
CA GLU A 439 7.66 18.90 3.27
C GLU A 439 8.64 19.39 4.35
N PRO A 440 8.22 19.57 5.61
CA PRO A 440 9.12 19.54 6.74
C PRO A 440 8.93 18.24 7.54
N ILE A 441 10.09 17.79 8.02
CA ILE A 441 10.39 17.10 9.29
C ILE A 441 9.54 15.85 9.57
N VAL A 442 10.24 14.71 9.52
CA VAL A 442 9.89 13.42 10.12
C VAL A 442 9.30 13.62 11.51
#